data_AF-A0A5S4VXA5-F1
#
_entry.id   AF-A0A5S4VXA5-F1
#
_cell.length_a   1.000
_cell.length_b   1.000
_cell.length_c   1.000
_cell.angle_alpha   90.00
_cell.angle_beta   90.00
_cell.angle_gamma   90.00
#
_symmetry.space_group_name_H-M   'P 1'
#
loop_
_entity.id
_entity.type
_entity.pdbx_description
1 polymer ?
#
loop_
_entity_poly.entity_id
_entity_poly.type
_entity_poly.pdbx_seq_one_letter_code
_entity_poly.pdbx_strand_id
1 'polypeptide(L)'
;MAFTAHSTSDLDRHFQALWHRACNASSLGALTPELIQLWATERGLDVTSVEEREVGIFARTPAVVLAVGDIKACFPKIQPTGDPSWEARRLAAEAKATLWEKMEWFSPFWIPRDKTEKILADARLRTREQAIQLFNYHTSTLYTLAYEGPLVDQDGG
;
A
#
# COMPACT_ATOMS: atom_id res chain seq x y z
N MET A 1 1.48 -43.10 6.44
CA MET A 1 1.15 -41.74 5.96
C MET A 1 2.43 -41.12 5.43
N ALA A 2 2.51 -40.83 4.14
CA ALA A 2 3.69 -40.25 3.51
C ALA A 2 3.58 -38.72 3.58
N PHE A 3 4.52 -38.06 4.26
CA PHE A 3 4.67 -36.62 4.23
C PHE A 3 5.43 -36.22 2.97
N THR A 4 4.77 -35.56 2.03
CA THR A 4 5.43 -34.94 0.87
C THR A 4 5.93 -33.57 1.28
N ALA A 5 7.21 -33.48 1.64
CA ALA A 5 7.90 -32.21 1.81
C ALA A 5 7.98 -31.50 0.45
N HIS A 6 7.23 -30.41 0.30
CA HIS A 6 7.31 -29.55 -0.88
C HIS A 6 8.42 -28.52 -0.70
N SER A 7 9.24 -28.30 -1.72
CA SER A 7 10.18 -27.18 -1.74
C SER A 7 9.40 -25.85 -1.80
N THR A 8 9.99 -24.76 -1.31
CA THR A 8 9.35 -23.43 -1.36
C THR A 8 8.98 -23.02 -2.79
N SER A 9 9.85 -23.31 -3.76
CA SER A 9 9.59 -23.05 -5.19
C SER A 9 8.43 -23.87 -5.77
N ASP A 10 8.24 -25.10 -5.29
CA ASP A 10 7.08 -25.91 -5.71
C ASP A 10 5.80 -25.33 -5.14
N LEU A 11 5.79 -24.96 -3.86
CA LEU A 11 4.64 -24.34 -3.20
C LEU A 11 4.23 -23.03 -3.87
N ASP A 12 5.19 -22.17 -4.22
CA ASP A 12 4.91 -20.93 -4.94
C ASP A 12 4.19 -21.19 -6.28
N ARG A 13 4.63 -22.19 -7.03
CA ARG A 13 3.96 -22.61 -8.27
C ARG A 13 2.54 -23.11 -8.02
N HIS A 14 2.32 -23.86 -6.95
CA HIS A 14 0.97 -24.31 -6.58
C HIS A 14 0.07 -23.13 -6.18
N PHE A 15 0.56 -22.19 -5.38
CA PHE A 15 -0.20 -20.99 -4.99
C PHE A 15 -0.51 -20.09 -6.18
N GLN A 16 0.44 -19.88 -7.10
CA GLN A 16 0.20 -19.16 -8.34
C GLN A 16 -0.88 -19.84 -9.19
N ALA A 17 -0.83 -21.17 -9.32
CA ALA A 17 -1.86 -21.92 -10.05
C ALA A 17 -3.25 -21.76 -9.40
N LEU A 18 -3.33 -21.80 -8.07
CA LEU A 18 -4.57 -21.55 -7.33
C LEU A 18 -5.07 -20.12 -7.55
N TRP A 19 -4.17 -19.12 -7.56
CA TRP A 19 -4.52 -17.73 -7.85
C TRP A 19 -5.03 -17.54 -9.26
N HIS A 20 -4.37 -18.11 -10.28
CA HIS A 20 -4.86 -18.07 -11.65
C HIS A 20 -6.25 -18.71 -11.80
N ARG A 21 -6.49 -19.83 -11.10
CA ARG A 21 -7.82 -20.45 -11.05
C ARG A 21 -8.86 -19.52 -10.40
N ALA A 22 -8.50 -18.84 -9.31
CA ALA A 22 -9.35 -17.86 -8.64
C ALA A 22 -9.70 -16.66 -9.56
N CYS A 23 -8.72 -16.10 -10.28
CA CYS A 23 -8.94 -15.02 -11.23
C CYS A 23 -9.85 -15.41 -12.41
N ASN A 24 -9.88 -16.68 -12.77
CA ASN A 24 -10.74 -17.21 -13.83
C ASN A 24 -12.14 -17.62 -13.33
N ALA A 25 -12.40 -17.54 -12.02
CA ALA A 25 -13.74 -17.76 -11.48
C ALA A 25 -14.67 -16.60 -11.82
N SER A 26 -15.99 -16.83 -11.76
CA SER A 26 -17.00 -15.82 -12.08
C SER A 26 -16.91 -14.55 -11.23
N SER A 27 -16.41 -14.67 -9.99
CA SER A 27 -16.14 -13.53 -9.11
C SER A 27 -15.15 -13.92 -8.00
N LEU A 28 -14.19 -13.03 -7.70
CA LEU A 28 -13.32 -13.19 -6.52
C LEU A 28 -14.09 -13.05 -5.20
N GLY A 29 -15.22 -12.34 -5.20
CA GLY A 29 -16.08 -12.20 -4.01
C GLY A 29 -16.74 -13.52 -3.61
N ALA A 30 -16.86 -14.47 -4.55
CA ALA A 30 -17.41 -15.80 -4.33
C ALA A 30 -16.38 -16.82 -3.82
N LEU A 31 -15.11 -16.43 -3.64
CA LEU A 31 -14.11 -17.31 -3.05
C LEU A 31 -14.48 -17.62 -1.60
N THR A 32 -14.58 -18.90 -1.29
CA THR A 32 -14.79 -19.40 0.07
C THR A 32 -13.60 -20.24 0.54
N PRO A 33 -13.37 -20.36 1.86
CA PRO A 33 -12.36 -21.25 2.40
C PRO A 33 -12.48 -22.69 1.90
N GLU A 34 -13.70 -23.22 1.79
CA GLU A 34 -13.96 -24.60 1.38
C GLU A 34 -13.52 -24.84 -0.07
N LEU A 35 -13.76 -23.86 -0.94
CA LEU A 35 -13.41 -23.93 -2.35
C LEU A 35 -11.89 -23.86 -2.57
N ILE A 36 -11.18 -22.99 -1.83
CA ILE A 36 -9.72 -22.95 -1.84
C ILE A 36 -9.12 -24.23 -1.25
N GLN A 37 -9.70 -24.75 -0.16
CA GLN A 37 -9.27 -26.00 0.46
C GLN A 37 -9.40 -27.19 -0.49
N LEU A 38 -10.54 -27.29 -1.19
CA LEU A 38 -10.77 -28.31 -2.21
C LEU A 38 -9.68 -28.24 -3.29
N TRP A 39 -9.45 -27.06 -3.87
CA TRP A 39 -8.45 -26.90 -4.93
C TRP A 39 -7.02 -27.18 -4.46
N ALA A 40 -6.67 -26.82 -3.23
CA ALA A 40 -5.36 -27.13 -2.65
C ALA A 40 -5.18 -28.63 -2.46
N THR A 41 -6.22 -29.32 -1.95
CA THR A 41 -6.21 -30.77 -1.72
C THR A 41 -6.15 -31.54 -3.05
N GLU A 42 -6.89 -31.11 -4.08
CA GLU A 42 -6.82 -31.67 -5.45
C GLU A 42 -5.40 -31.62 -6.03
N ARG A 43 -4.58 -30.65 -5.59
CA ARG A 43 -3.19 -30.50 -6.01
C ARG A 43 -2.19 -31.26 -5.14
N GLY A 44 -2.65 -32.01 -4.14
CA GLY A 44 -1.82 -32.78 -3.23
C GLY A 44 -1.10 -31.94 -2.16
N LEU A 45 -1.59 -30.71 -1.89
CA LEU A 45 -1.06 -29.89 -0.81
C LEU A 45 -1.58 -30.38 0.54
N ASP A 46 -0.69 -30.43 1.53
CA ASP A 46 -1.06 -30.75 2.92
C ASP A 46 -1.55 -29.48 3.63
N VAL A 47 -2.86 -29.26 3.58
CA VAL A 47 -3.48 -28.03 4.07
C VAL A 47 -3.59 -28.06 5.59
N THR A 48 -2.91 -27.12 6.25
CA THR A 48 -2.94 -26.98 7.71
C THR A 48 -4.15 -26.18 8.19
N SER A 49 -4.49 -25.09 7.49
CA SER A 49 -5.68 -24.28 7.79
C SER A 49 -6.12 -23.47 6.59
N VAL A 50 -7.43 -23.24 6.45
CA VAL A 50 -7.98 -22.27 5.50
C VAL A 50 -8.99 -21.41 6.24
N GLU A 51 -8.79 -20.09 6.22
CA GLU A 51 -9.67 -19.15 6.91
C GLU A 51 -9.93 -17.90 6.06
N GLU A 52 -11.11 -17.32 6.18
CA GLU A 52 -11.37 -15.99 5.65
C GLU A 52 -11.03 -14.93 6.70
N ARG A 53 -10.24 -13.93 6.31
CA ARG A 53 -9.86 -12.83 7.21
C ARG A 53 -9.45 -11.57 6.47
N GLU A 54 -9.40 -10.47 7.21
CA GLU A 54 -8.87 -9.19 6.75
C GLU A 54 -7.34 -9.13 6.88
N VAL A 55 -6.64 -9.12 5.74
CA VAL A 55 -5.18 -9.02 5.67
C VAL A 55 -4.72 -7.58 5.38
N GLY A 56 -3.54 -7.21 5.88
CA GLY A 56 -2.95 -5.88 5.69
C GLY A 56 -3.07 -4.96 6.90
N ILE A 57 -2.02 -4.18 7.18
CA ILE A 57 -1.95 -3.28 8.35
C ILE A 57 -2.53 -1.90 8.01
N PHE A 58 -2.25 -1.40 6.81
CA PHE A 58 -2.63 -0.04 6.38
C PHE A 58 -3.98 -0.01 5.65
N ALA A 59 -4.28 -1.06 4.88
CA ALA A 59 -5.56 -1.28 4.25
C ALA A 59 -5.95 -2.73 4.51
N ARG A 60 -7.08 -2.92 5.17
CA ARG A 60 -7.65 -4.25 5.42
C ARG A 60 -8.28 -4.73 4.11
N THR A 61 -7.85 -5.90 3.66
CA THR A 61 -8.32 -6.55 2.44
C THR A 61 -8.94 -7.90 2.80
N PRO A 62 -10.21 -8.16 2.45
CA PRO A 62 -10.81 -9.46 2.67
C PRO A 62 -10.10 -10.49 1.79
N ALA A 63 -9.62 -11.56 2.40
CA ALA A 63 -8.89 -12.62 1.72
C ALA A 63 -9.20 -13.98 2.33
N VAL A 64 -9.11 -15.02 1.52
CA VAL A 64 -8.98 -16.39 2.00
C VAL A 64 -7.49 -16.67 2.20
N VAL A 65 -7.10 -17.11 3.39
CA VAL A 65 -5.72 -17.42 3.75
C VAL A 65 -5.57 -18.92 3.88
N LEU A 66 -4.71 -19.49 3.04
CA LEU A 66 -4.35 -20.91 3.02
C LEU A 66 -3.00 -21.08 3.70
N ALA A 67 -2.92 -21.95 4.71
CA ALA A 67 -1.66 -22.36 5.33
C ALA A 67 -1.31 -23.79 4.92
N VAL A 68 -0.06 -23.98 4.51
CA VAL A 68 0.56 -25.29 4.20
C VAL A 68 1.86 -25.34 5.00
N GLY A 69 1.84 -26.04 6.14
CA GLY A 69 2.90 -25.97 7.14
C GLY A 69 3.08 -24.54 7.65
N ASP A 70 4.31 -24.04 7.60
CA ASP A 70 4.66 -22.67 8.06
C ASP A 70 4.41 -21.58 7.00
N ILE A 71 4.07 -21.97 5.77
CA ILE A 71 3.90 -21.03 4.65
C ILE A 71 2.42 -20.69 4.49
N LYS A 72 2.15 -19.41 4.26
CA LYS A 72 0.79 -18.88 4.08
C LYS A 72 0.67 -18.18 2.74
N ALA A 73 -0.39 -18.51 2.01
CA ALA A 73 -0.82 -17.81 0.81
C ALA A 73 -2.11 -17.04 1.09
N CYS A 74 -2.22 -15.83 0.56
CA CYS A 74 -3.41 -14.99 0.68
C CYS A 74 -4.07 -14.85 -0.70
N PHE A 75 -5.37 -15.11 -0.77
CA PHE A 75 -6.19 -14.97 -1.98
C PHE A 75 -7.22 -13.86 -1.76
N PRO A 76 -6.95 -12.62 -2.24
CA PRO A 76 -7.87 -11.50 -2.09
C PRO A 76 -9.22 -11.77 -2.74
N LYS A 77 -10.30 -11.34 -2.06
CA LYS A 77 -11.68 -11.42 -2.56
C LYS A 77 -12.10 -10.17 -3.34
N ILE A 78 -11.22 -9.19 -3.43
CA ILE A 78 -11.40 -7.97 -4.22
C ILE A 78 -10.64 -8.09 -5.54
N GLN A 79 -11.22 -7.53 -6.60
CA GLN A 79 -10.53 -7.38 -7.86
C GLN A 79 -9.39 -6.36 -7.70
N PRO A 80 -8.20 -6.62 -8.29
CA PRO A 80 -7.10 -5.65 -8.26
C PRO A 80 -7.44 -4.37 -9.05
N THR A 81 -8.44 -4.43 -9.94
CA THR A 81 -8.92 -3.31 -10.76
C THR A 81 -10.39 -3.02 -10.50
N GLY A 82 -10.78 -1.74 -10.60
CA GLY A 82 -12.18 -1.34 -10.50
C GLY A 82 -12.70 -1.13 -9.07
N ASP A 83 -11.81 -1.11 -8.06
CA ASP A 83 -12.17 -0.64 -6.71
C ASP A 83 -12.39 0.89 -6.74
N PRO A 84 -13.63 1.38 -6.53
CA PRO A 84 -13.92 2.81 -6.54
C PRO A 84 -13.15 3.58 -5.46
N SER A 85 -12.84 2.94 -4.34
CA SER A 85 -12.06 3.53 -3.26
C SER A 85 -10.59 3.69 -3.63
N TRP A 86 -10.04 2.73 -4.38
CA TRP A 86 -8.70 2.83 -4.94
C TRP A 86 -8.65 3.94 -5.99
N GLU A 87 -9.64 3.99 -6.89
CA GLU A 87 -9.71 5.00 -7.93
C GLU A 87 -9.82 6.41 -7.34
N ALA A 88 -10.66 6.60 -6.32
CA ALA A 88 -10.74 7.86 -5.59
C ALA A 88 -9.40 8.26 -4.94
N ARG A 89 -8.68 7.30 -4.35
CA ARG A 89 -7.34 7.54 -3.77
C ARG A 89 -6.31 7.87 -4.84
N ARG A 90 -6.33 7.20 -5.98
CA ARG A 90 -5.47 7.47 -7.14
C ARG A 90 -5.70 8.89 -7.65
N LEU A 91 -6.96 9.26 -7.93
CA LEU A 91 -7.32 10.60 -8.39
C LEU A 91 -6.90 11.69 -7.40
N ALA A 92 -7.07 11.46 -6.10
CA ALA A 92 -6.61 12.39 -5.07
C ALA A 92 -5.08 12.52 -5.03
N ALA A 93 -4.34 11.42 -5.23
CA ALA A 93 -2.88 11.44 -5.30
C ALA A 93 -2.37 12.16 -6.56
N GLU A 94 -3.00 11.91 -7.71
CA GLU A 94 -2.70 12.59 -8.97
C GLU A 94 -2.97 14.10 -8.87
N ALA A 95 -4.10 14.50 -8.30
CA ALA A 95 -4.40 15.92 -8.06
C ALA A 95 -3.33 16.61 -7.20
N LYS A 96 -2.78 15.91 -6.18
CA LYS A 96 -1.66 16.42 -5.39
C LYS A 96 -0.37 16.49 -6.19
N ALA A 97 -0.08 15.48 -7.01
CA ALA A 97 1.09 15.48 -7.87
C ALA A 97 1.07 16.66 -8.86
N THR A 98 -0.08 16.97 -9.46
CA THR A 98 -0.23 18.14 -10.35
C THR A 98 0.01 19.46 -9.61
N LEU A 99 -0.41 19.57 -8.35
CA LEU A 99 -0.13 20.76 -7.55
C LEU A 99 1.36 20.91 -7.24
N TRP A 100 2.06 19.81 -6.96
CA TRP A 100 3.51 19.81 -6.80
C TRP A 100 4.24 20.20 -8.08
N GLU A 101 3.85 19.62 -9.21
CA GLU A 101 4.37 19.96 -10.54
C GLU A 101 4.17 21.45 -10.87
N LYS A 102 3.00 22.01 -10.55
CA LYS A 102 2.72 23.44 -10.70
C LYS A 102 3.71 24.31 -9.93
N MET A 103 4.18 23.87 -8.77
CA MET A 103 5.18 24.57 -7.95
C MET A 103 6.63 24.20 -8.34
N GLU A 104 6.82 23.47 -9.43
CA GLU A 104 8.13 22.95 -9.89
C GLU A 104 8.83 22.09 -8.82
N TRP A 105 8.05 21.35 -8.04
CA TRP A 105 8.55 20.60 -6.89
C TRP A 105 7.93 19.21 -6.76
N PHE A 106 8.31 18.46 -5.72
CA PHE A 106 7.79 17.14 -5.37
C PHE A 106 7.43 17.08 -3.88
N SER A 107 6.57 16.13 -3.47
CA SER A 107 6.21 16.01 -2.05
C SER A 107 7.44 15.70 -1.18
N PRO A 108 7.86 16.61 -0.27
CA PRO A 108 9.04 16.39 0.55
C PRO A 108 8.74 15.40 1.69
N PHE A 109 9.62 14.41 1.88
CA PHE A 109 9.43 13.36 2.90
C PHE A 109 9.69 13.82 4.34
N TRP A 110 10.46 14.90 4.52
CA TRP A 110 10.88 15.43 5.82
C TRP A 110 9.98 16.54 6.37
N ILE A 111 8.98 16.99 5.60
CA ILE A 111 8.02 18.00 6.06
C ILE A 111 6.77 17.28 6.58
N PRO A 112 6.29 17.61 7.79
CA PRO A 112 5.07 17.03 8.32
C PRO A 112 3.87 17.18 7.38
N ARG A 113 3.03 16.14 7.32
CA ARG A 113 1.92 16.08 6.36
C ARG A 113 0.99 17.28 6.48
N ASP A 114 0.65 17.72 7.69
CA ASP A 114 -0.23 18.88 7.90
C ASP A 114 0.32 20.17 7.25
N LYS A 115 1.64 20.36 7.24
CA LYS A 115 2.30 21.50 6.58
C LYS A 115 2.26 21.35 5.06
N THR A 116 2.53 20.15 4.55
CA THR A 116 2.43 19.88 3.11
C THR A 116 1.02 20.10 2.57
N GLU A 117 -0.03 19.69 3.31
CA GLU A 117 -1.42 19.89 2.90
C GLU A 117 -1.79 21.39 2.88
N LYS A 118 -1.24 22.22 3.80
CA LYS A 118 -1.41 23.68 3.77
C LYS A 118 -0.80 24.33 2.54
N ILE A 119 0.45 23.97 2.22
CA ILE A 119 1.14 24.44 1.01
C ILE A 119 0.32 24.12 -0.24
N LEU A 120 -0.16 22.87 -0.35
CA LEU A 120 -0.97 22.43 -1.49
C LEU A 120 -2.33 23.15 -1.55
N ALA A 121 -2.96 23.40 -0.40
CA ALA A 121 -4.22 24.13 -0.33
C ALA A 121 -4.07 25.57 -0.84
N ASP A 122 -3.01 26.27 -0.41
CA ASP A 122 -2.72 27.64 -0.86
C ASP A 122 -2.41 27.71 -2.36
N ALA A 123 -1.67 26.73 -2.89
CA ALA A 123 -1.32 26.66 -4.30
C ALA A 123 -2.53 26.37 -5.21
N ARG A 124 -3.58 25.73 -4.71
CA ARG A 124 -4.70 25.20 -5.51
C ARG A 124 -5.40 26.25 -6.36
N LEU A 125 -5.69 27.42 -5.79
CA LEU A 125 -6.48 28.47 -6.45
C LEU A 125 -5.65 29.61 -7.08
N ARG A 126 -4.32 29.49 -7.06
CA ARG A 126 -3.39 30.55 -7.49
C ARG A 126 -2.89 30.34 -8.91
N THR A 127 -2.27 31.35 -9.52
CA THR A 127 -1.51 31.11 -10.77
C THR A 127 -0.25 30.30 -10.47
N ARG A 128 0.44 29.83 -11.51
CA ARG A 128 1.70 29.10 -11.37
C ARG A 128 2.76 29.95 -10.67
N GLU A 129 2.93 31.19 -11.10
CA GLU A 129 3.91 32.14 -10.58
C GLU A 129 3.66 32.44 -9.10
N GLN A 130 2.39 32.69 -8.74
CA GLN A 130 1.97 32.93 -7.36
C GLN A 130 2.16 31.69 -6.47
N ALA A 131 1.88 30.49 -7.00
CA ALA A 131 2.09 29.25 -6.26
C ALA A 131 3.58 29.01 -5.97
N ILE A 132 4.47 29.27 -6.93
CA ILE A 132 5.93 29.18 -6.75
C ILE A 132 6.40 30.20 -5.69
N GLN A 133 5.93 31.45 -5.75
CA GLN A 133 6.29 32.47 -4.74
C GLN A 133 5.86 32.08 -3.33
N LEU A 134 4.61 31.60 -3.18
CA LEU A 134 4.09 31.13 -1.89
C LEU A 134 4.85 29.90 -1.38
N PHE A 135 5.19 28.96 -2.27
CA PHE A 135 6.01 27.81 -1.92
C PHE A 135 7.38 28.23 -1.38
N ASN A 136 8.07 29.15 -2.05
CA ASN A 136 9.36 29.70 -1.60
C ASN A 136 9.26 30.41 -0.25
N TYR A 137 8.14 31.10 0.01
CA TYR A 137 7.87 31.71 1.31
C TYR A 137 7.65 30.66 2.42
N HIS A 138 6.81 29.66 2.16
CA HIS A 138 6.53 28.58 3.12
C HIS A 138 7.79 27.78 3.44
N THR A 139 8.57 27.41 2.41
CA THR A 139 9.80 26.64 2.59
C THR A 139 10.88 27.44 3.30
N SER A 140 11.09 28.72 2.95
CA SER A 140 12.05 29.55 3.69
C SER A 140 11.69 29.66 5.17
N THR A 141 10.41 29.77 5.52
CA THR A 141 9.94 29.77 6.92
C THR A 141 10.14 28.42 7.62
N LEU A 142 9.86 27.31 6.92
CA LEU A 142 10.02 25.96 7.46
C LEU A 142 11.48 25.57 7.70
N TYR A 143 12.41 25.99 6.83
CA TYR A 143 13.84 25.73 7.01
C TYR A 143 14.50 26.68 8.02
N THR A 144 13.99 27.91 8.17
CA THR A 144 14.52 28.86 9.16
C THR A 144 14.25 28.38 10.59
N LEU A 145 13.05 27.85 10.88
CA LEU A 145 12.72 27.31 12.20
C LEU A 145 13.46 26.01 12.55
N ALA A 146 13.92 25.25 11.56
CA ALA A 146 14.70 24.04 11.79
C ALA A 146 16.17 24.32 12.17
N TYR A 147 16.64 25.55 11.95
CA TYR A 147 18.01 25.98 12.26
C TYR A 147 18.15 26.67 13.62
N GLU A 148 17.04 27.09 14.26
CA GLU A 148 17.04 27.63 15.63
C GLU A 148 16.99 26.52 16.70
N GLY A 149 17.74 25.43 16.50
CA GLY A 149 18.13 24.58 17.62
C GLY A 149 19.09 25.37 18.53
N PRO A 150 19.04 25.21 19.87
CA PRO A 150 19.99 25.90 20.73
C PRO A 150 21.39 25.50 20.27
N LEU A 151 22.21 26.51 19.94
CA LEU A 151 23.65 26.37 19.96
C LEU A 151 23.97 25.82 21.35
N VAL A 152 24.33 24.55 21.44
CA VAL A 152 24.98 24.05 22.65
C VAL A 152 26.34 24.71 22.62
N ASP A 153 26.45 25.84 23.32
CA ASP A 153 27.73 26.41 23.72
C ASP A 153 28.43 25.34 24.55
N GLN A 154 29.21 24.49 23.89
CA GLN A 154 30.29 23.78 24.54
C GLN A 154 31.45 24.76 24.68
N ASP A 155 31.27 25.75 25.54
CA ASP A 155 32.39 26.49 26.12
C ASP A 155 32.85 25.73 27.37
N GLY A 156 34.12 25.33 27.31
CA GLY A 156 34.78 24.52 28.31
C GLY A 156 35.11 25.25 29.61
N GLY A 157 35.47 24.44 30.61
CA GLY A 157 35.97 24.87 31.93
C GLY A 157 35.79 23.76 32.95
#